data_AF-A0A1H7XP96-F1
#
_entry.id   AF-A0A1H7XP96-F1
#
_cell.length_a   1.000
_cell.length_b   1.000
_cell.length_c   1.000
_cell.angle_alpha   90.00
_cell.angle_beta   90.00
_cell.angle_gamma   90.00
#
_symmetry.space_group_name_H-M   'P 1'
#
loop_
_entity.id
_entity.type
_entity.pdbx_description
1 polymer ?
#
loop_
_entity_poly.entity_id
_entity_poly.type
_entity_poly.pdbx_seq_one_letter_code
_entity_poly.pdbx_strand_id
1 'polypeptide(L)'
;MTTSTEIRKMIKKYLTTSVKAQFNIDIDLEKEYALTENIVSKKPVIAPTFTQKILSKPAIKLFLTSLINEINYEKCSWDFIKSKLRSLQNSDPQNIQMT
;
A
#
# COMPACT_ATOMS: atom_id res chain seq x y z
N MET A 1 -3.54 21.19 -0.19
CA MET A 1 -3.81 20.28 0.94
C MET A 1 -4.29 18.97 0.35
N THR A 2 -3.59 17.86 0.58
CA THR A 2 -4.02 16.54 0.11
C THR A 2 -5.18 16.06 0.98
N THR A 3 -6.30 15.71 0.38
CA THR A 3 -7.49 15.26 1.12
C THR A 3 -7.34 13.81 1.58
N SER A 4 -8.00 13.42 2.67
CA SER A 4 -8.02 12.03 3.18
C SER A 4 -8.43 11.02 2.09
N THR A 5 -9.33 11.43 1.19
CA THR A 5 -9.78 10.64 0.03
C THR A 5 -8.67 10.35 -0.98
N GLU A 6 -7.81 11.32 -1.27
CA GLU A 6 -6.67 11.14 -2.19
C GLU A 6 -5.61 10.22 -1.60
N ILE A 7 -5.31 10.39 -0.31
CA ILE A 7 -4.39 9.51 0.44
C ILE A 7 -4.91 8.07 0.39
N ARG A 8 -6.21 7.86 0.63
CA ARG A 8 -6.84 6.53 0.54
C ARG A 8 -6.69 5.90 -0.84
N LYS A 9 -6.94 6.66 -1.92
CA LYS A 9 -6.79 6.18 -3.30
C LYS A 9 -5.35 5.78 -3.61
N MET A 10 -4.37 6.57 -3.15
CA MET A 10 -2.95 6.28 -3.35
C MET A 10 -2.51 5.02 -2.60
N ILE A 11 -2.93 4.87 -1.35
CA ILE A 11 -2.64 3.67 -0.55
C ILE A 11 -3.28 2.44 -1.21
N LYS A 12 -4.55 2.54 -1.65
CA LYS A 12 -5.23 1.44 -2.37
C LYS A 12 -4.41 1.04 -3.59
N LYS A 13 -4.03 2.01 -4.43
CA LYS A 13 -3.24 1.77 -5.64
C LYS A 13 -1.89 1.12 -5.31
N TYR A 14 -1.16 1.66 -4.33
CA TYR A 14 0.15 1.13 -3.94
C TYR A 14 0.06 -0.31 -3.44
N LEU A 15 -0.85 -0.61 -2.53
CA LEU A 15 -1.00 -1.95 -1.97
C LEU A 15 -1.45 -2.95 -3.04
N THR A 16 -2.45 -2.60 -3.87
CA THR A 16 -2.93 -3.49 -4.95
C THR A 16 -1.83 -3.74 -5.99
N THR A 17 -1.09 -2.70 -6.42
CA THR A 17 0.04 -2.88 -7.35
C THR A 17 1.15 -3.74 -6.76
N SER A 18 1.48 -3.55 -5.47
CA SER A 18 2.53 -4.33 -4.80
C SER A 18 2.15 -5.80 -4.68
N VAL A 19 0.88 -6.10 -4.34
CA VAL A 19 0.38 -7.48 -4.29
C VAL A 19 0.37 -8.11 -5.68
N LYS A 20 -0.03 -7.37 -6.71
CA LYS A 20 -0.01 -7.84 -8.10
C LYS A 20 1.42 -8.15 -8.55
N ALA A 21 2.39 -7.30 -8.24
CA ALA A 21 3.78 -7.54 -8.59
C ALA A 21 4.36 -8.79 -7.89
N GLN A 22 4.06 -8.97 -6.60
CA GLN A 22 4.65 -10.05 -5.80
C GLN A 22 3.99 -11.42 -6.03
N PHE A 23 2.66 -11.44 -6.23
CA PHE A 23 1.88 -12.69 -6.27
C PHE A 23 1.17 -12.93 -7.61
N ASN A 24 1.24 -11.99 -8.56
CA ASN A 24 0.51 -12.03 -9.83
C ASN A 24 -1.01 -12.21 -9.66
N ILE A 25 -1.58 -11.56 -8.64
CA ILE A 25 -3.03 -11.58 -8.38
C ILE A 25 -3.60 -10.18 -8.38
N ASP A 26 -4.84 -10.06 -8.86
CA ASP A 26 -5.65 -8.87 -8.65
C ASP A 26 -6.48 -9.06 -7.37
N ILE A 27 -6.41 -8.10 -6.46
CA ILE A 27 -7.12 -8.17 -5.19
C ILE A 27 -7.77 -6.85 -4.85
N ASP A 28 -9.07 -6.91 -4.59
CA ASP A 28 -9.79 -5.80 -3.99
C ASP A 28 -9.47 -5.70 -2.49
N LEU A 29 -9.01 -4.52 -2.08
CA LEU A 29 -8.57 -4.18 -0.72
C LEU A 29 -9.50 -3.17 -0.02
N GLU A 30 -10.67 -2.85 -0.60
CA GLU A 30 -11.53 -1.75 -0.14
C GLU A 30 -11.96 -1.81 1.34
N LYS A 31 -12.04 -3.03 1.90
CA LYS A 31 -12.42 -3.31 3.30
C LYS A 31 -11.32 -4.01 4.10
N GLU A 32 -10.12 -4.12 3.54
CA GLU A 32 -9.02 -4.86 4.14
C GLU A 32 -8.15 -3.98 5.07
N TYR A 33 -8.38 -2.67 5.06
CA TYR A 33 -7.76 -1.72 5.98
C TYR A 33 -8.63 -0.47 6.18
N ALA A 34 -8.36 0.25 7.25
CA ALA A 34 -8.92 1.56 7.54
C ALA A 34 -7.82 2.62 7.67
N LEU A 35 -8.11 3.86 7.27
CA LEU A 35 -7.31 5.02 7.65
C LEU A 35 -7.87 5.57 8.96
N THR A 36 -7.02 5.65 9.97
CA THR A 36 -7.37 6.14 11.30
C THR A 36 -6.23 7.00 11.84
N GLU A 37 -6.36 7.52 13.05
CA GLU A 37 -5.31 8.28 13.72
C GLU A 37 -4.67 7.47 14.84
N ASN A 38 -3.35 7.56 14.95
CA ASN A 38 -2.64 7.09 16.12
C ASN A 38 -3.12 7.92 17.34
N ILE A 39 -3.58 7.24 18.39
CA ILE A 39 -4.18 7.88 19.56
C ILE A 39 -3.19 8.82 20.26
N VAL A 40 -1.91 8.45 20.29
CA VAL A 40 -0.83 9.18 20.99
C VAL A 40 -0.30 10.31 20.11
N SER A 41 0.13 10.00 18.88
CA SER A 41 0.80 10.99 18.03
C SER A 41 -0.14 11.85 17.19
N LYS A 42 -1.44 11.52 17.16
CA LYS A 42 -2.48 12.14 16.29
C LYS A 42 -2.14 12.13 14.80
N LYS A 43 -1.28 11.21 14.38
CA LYS A 43 -0.87 11.06 12.97
C LYS A 43 -1.76 10.05 12.27
N PRO A 44 -2.09 10.25 10.98
CA PRO A 44 -2.80 9.25 10.21
C PRO A 44 -1.97 7.97 10.10
N VAL A 45 -2.61 6.83 10.34
CA VAL A 45 -2.06 5.48 10.23
C VAL A 45 -3.03 4.56 9.50
N ILE A 46 -2.50 3.51 8.89
CA ILE A 46 -3.28 2.44 8.30
C ILE A 46 -3.46 1.34 9.35
N ALA A 47 -4.71 1.02 9.69
CA ALA A 47 -5.06 -0.11 10.55
C ALA A 47 -5.54 -1.27 9.67
N PRO A 48 -4.91 -2.46 9.72
CA PRO A 48 -5.39 -3.62 8.98
C PRO A 48 -6.72 -4.13 9.56
N THR A 49 -7.70 -4.36 8.70
CA THR A 49 -9.04 -4.86 9.06
C THR A 49 -9.37 -6.14 8.29
N PHE A 50 -8.34 -6.97 8.08
CA PHE A 50 -8.38 -8.09 7.15
C PHE A 50 -9.61 -8.98 7.32
N THR A 51 -10.34 -9.15 6.22
CA THR A 51 -11.47 -10.07 6.14
C THR A 51 -10.97 -11.51 5.99
N GLN A 52 -11.89 -12.48 6.07
CA GLN A 52 -11.58 -13.90 5.88
C GLN A 52 -10.89 -14.17 4.53
N LYS A 53 -11.12 -13.34 3.51
CA LYS A 53 -10.46 -13.42 2.20
C LYS A 53 -8.94 -13.26 2.28
N ILE A 54 -8.46 -12.37 3.14
CA ILE A 54 -7.02 -12.16 3.38
C ILE A 54 -6.51 -13.10 4.48
N LEU A 55 -7.31 -13.31 5.53
CA LEU A 55 -6.90 -14.19 6.65
C LEU A 55 -6.68 -15.65 6.20
N SER A 56 -7.43 -16.12 5.20
CA SER A 56 -7.24 -17.45 4.59
C SER A 56 -6.00 -17.57 3.69
N LYS A 57 -5.25 -16.48 3.47
CA LYS A 57 -4.06 -16.45 2.61
C LYS A 57 -2.86 -15.89 3.40
N PRO A 58 -2.17 -16.74 4.21
CA PRO A 58 -1.15 -16.29 5.16
C PRO A 58 -0.02 -15.46 4.53
N ALA A 59 0.43 -15.83 3.33
CA ALA A 59 1.51 -15.11 2.63
C ALA A 59 1.11 -13.67 2.25
N ILE A 60 -0.12 -13.49 1.73
CA ILE A 60 -0.63 -12.16 1.37
C ILE A 60 -0.88 -11.33 2.62
N LYS A 61 -1.45 -11.93 3.67
CA LYS A 61 -1.65 -11.27 4.97
C LYS A 61 -0.32 -10.74 5.50
N LEU A 62 0.72 -11.58 5.56
CA LEU A 62 2.04 -11.19 6.05
C LEU A 62 2.64 -10.06 5.21
N PHE A 63 2.57 -10.18 3.88
CA PHE A 63 3.08 -9.16 2.96
C PHE A 63 2.37 -7.81 3.14
N LEU A 64 1.04 -7.80 3.18
CA LEU A 64 0.25 -6.59 3.41
C LEU A 64 0.54 -5.97 4.78
N THR A 65 0.68 -6.77 5.83
CA THR A 65 1.06 -6.28 7.17
C THR A 65 2.42 -5.58 7.12
N SER A 66 3.41 -6.17 6.45
CA SER A 66 4.74 -5.56 6.32
C SER A 66 4.68 -4.22 5.59
N LEU A 67 3.96 -4.13 4.46
CA LEU A 67 3.81 -2.88 3.72
C LEU A 67 3.08 -1.81 4.55
N ILE A 68 2.01 -2.19 5.26
CA ILE A 68 1.29 -1.28 6.15
C ILE A 68 2.20 -0.78 7.27
N ASN A 69 3.02 -1.65 7.86
CA ASN A 69 3.97 -1.27 8.89
C ASN A 69 5.04 -0.32 8.35
N GLU A 70 5.62 -0.60 7.18
CA GLU A 70 6.58 0.29 6.52
C GLU A 70 5.99 1.69 6.32
N ILE A 71 4.77 1.77 5.78
CA ILE A 71 4.06 3.05 5.62
C ILE A 71 3.85 3.74 6.97
N ASN A 72 3.40 3.02 8.00
CA ASN A 72 3.13 3.60 9.32
C ASN A 72 4.42 4.08 10.03
N TYR A 73 5.53 3.35 9.89
CA TYR A 73 6.83 3.73 10.47
C TYR A 73 7.46 4.91 9.73
N GLU A 74 7.38 4.95 8.40
CA GLU A 74 7.90 6.05 7.57
C GLU A 74 6.97 7.28 7.49
N LYS A 75 6.12 7.47 8.51
CA LYS A 75 5.20 8.61 8.69
C LYS A 75 4.05 8.72 7.68
N CYS A 76 3.72 7.66 6.95
CA CYS A 76 2.63 7.64 5.95
C CYS A 76 2.66 8.89 5.04
N SER A 77 3.87 9.25 4.57
CA SER A 77 4.04 10.49 3.80
C SER A 77 3.63 10.30 2.35
N TRP A 78 2.99 11.33 1.80
CA TRP A 78 2.58 11.36 0.40
C TRP A 78 3.77 11.17 -0.55
N ASP A 79 4.90 11.79 -0.25
CA ASP A 79 6.13 11.70 -1.04
C ASP A 79 6.69 10.28 -1.08
N PHE A 80 6.65 9.56 0.06
CA PHE A 80 7.09 8.17 0.14
C PHE A 80 6.23 7.26 -0.75
N ILE A 81 4.90 7.30 -0.56
CA ILE A 81 3.97 6.46 -1.35
C ILE A 81 4.11 6.78 -2.83
N LYS A 82 4.22 8.06 -3.20
CA LYS A 82 4.42 8.49 -4.59
C LYS A 82 5.75 8.01 -5.17
N SER A 83 6.83 8.05 -4.38
CA SER A 83 8.15 7.55 -4.77
C SER A 83 8.14 6.06 -5.05
N LYS A 84 7.58 5.26 -4.13
CA LYS A 84 7.45 3.80 -4.30
C LYS A 84 6.54 3.42 -5.47
N LEU A 85 5.48 4.19 -5.71
CA LEU A 85 4.60 3.96 -6.87
C LEU A 85 5.37 4.17 -8.18
N ARG A 86 6.20 5.21 -8.27
CA ARG A 86 7.05 5.46 -9.46
C ARG A 86 8.10 4.38 -9.67
N SER A 87 8.75 3.89 -8.61
CA SER A 87 9.73 2.80 -8.76
C SER A 87 9.10 1.52 -9.28
N LEU A 88 7.85 1.23 -8.89
CA LEU A 88 7.09 0.08 -9.40
C LEU A 88 6.67 0.23 -10.88
N GLN A 89 6.46 1.46 -11.36
CA GLN A 89 6.14 1.73 -12.77
C GLN A 89 7.39 1.73 -13.66
N ASN A 90 8.54 2.15 -13.12
CA ASN A 90 9.80 2.18 -13.85
C ASN A 90 10.50 0.81 -13.94
N SER A 91 10.04 -0.19 -13.19
CA SER A 91 10.48 -1.58 -13.28
C SER A 91 9.82 -2.38 -14.41
N ASP A 92 9.05 -1.73 -15.29
CA ASP A 92 8.57 -2.36 -16.52
C ASP A 92 9.76 -2.58 -17.49
N PRO A 93 10.09 -3.82 -17.90
CA PRO A 93 11.29 -4.14 -18.68
C PRO A 93 11.35 -3.50 -20.09
N GLN A 94 10.32 -2.77 -20.51
CA GLN A 94 10.22 -2.24 -21.88
C GLN A 94 10.92 -0.89 -22.10
N ASN A 95 11.67 -0.36 -21.14
CA ASN A 95 12.34 0.93 -21.31
C ASN A 95 13.86 0.90 -21.04
N ILE A 96 14.51 -0.22 -21.34
CA ILE A 96 15.95 -0.22 -21.65
C ILE A 96 16.09 0.23 -23.11
N GLN A 97 16.01 1.54 -23.35
CA GLN A 97 16.63 2.09 -24.55
C GLN A 97 18.14 1.97 -24.36
N MET A 98 18.74 1.04 -25.10
CA MET A 98 20.16 1.09 -25.43
C MET A 98 20.40 2.38 -26.22
N THR A 99 21.20 3.27 -25.64
CA THR A 99 22.08 4.21 -26.35
C THR A 99 23.34 4.37 -25.54
#